data_AF-A0A9W6TU62-F1
#
_entry.id   AF-A0A9W6TU62-F1
#
_cell.length_a   1.000
_cell.length_b   1.000
_cell.length_c   1.000
_cell.angle_alpha   90.00
_cell.angle_beta   90.00
_cell.angle_gamma   90.00
#
_symmetry.space_group_name_H-M   'P 1'
#
loop_
_entity.id
_entity.type
_entity.pdbx_description
1 polymer ?
#
loop_
_entity_poly.entity_id
_entity_poly.type
_entity_poly.pdbx_seq_one_letter_code
_entity_poly.pdbx_strand_id
1 'polypeptide(L)'
;MWISIDLPAQPDLMPRRLLLLLLSAAAWAFAASTADHVGANPPTATPELLQGLRILYPEQRAQYKSPLASRFELVAQADFRELMDAYAGRRWLCLQLDGVWRQCISIESGTLITEAMDTGNHTARLVLSDAPTPEAGRLLLQSDEIAFTILSEDDFAALVKQKRLDELALYGLQLGEKDMGVVEWFRSKLTKKEVKSAQAATPLVLETEVDAATGDVTPHANRDRYGSSPTNPPFLVIGVKSRVLDGFRFRQAIRSTWASKSHLASNVRVFFAACRVPNDAAEEVHQAIAYEQKIYGGDLLTDVLSCEDSYATLTEKVKEFLHFVGTDHTLRRASYVMIADEDVYIRADTLAAELAAMGPLHDVYAGHVKEGNTFLPERDPQRRYYLPESVYPMDEFPPFAWGPHYLMSIDVVEFISDNHVELQGLGGLDDVSVALWLLAIQVHPQHLAPFQNLRESPCTNELYAYADLGTTAMHIIQSNLQSGRDFCHGFNVHTWDKDA
;
A
#
# COMPACT_ATOMS: atom_id res chain seq x y z
N MET A 1 7.13 4.78 12.08
CA MET A 1 8.26 4.40 12.96
C MET A 1 8.08 2.91 13.22
N TRP A 2 9.01 2.05 12.80
CA TRP A 2 8.89 0.60 12.99
C TRP A 2 9.49 0.24 14.34
N ILE A 3 8.66 -0.22 15.28
CA ILE A 3 9.14 -0.75 16.56
C ILE A 3 9.28 -2.27 16.38
N SER A 4 10.51 -2.77 16.38
CA SER A 4 10.77 -4.22 16.53
C SER A 4 10.66 -4.55 18.01
N ILE A 5 9.60 -5.25 18.40
CA ILE A 5 9.42 -5.76 19.76
C ILE A 5 9.85 -7.23 19.76
N ASP A 6 11.07 -7.50 20.22
CA ASP A 6 11.44 -8.87 20.62
C ASP A 6 10.80 -9.17 21.98
N LEU A 7 9.74 -9.98 21.98
CA LEU A 7 9.19 -10.57 23.20
C LEU A 7 9.71 -12.01 23.38
N PRO A 8 10.20 -12.39 24.56
CA PRO A 8 10.57 -13.77 24.83
C PRO A 8 9.31 -14.64 24.92
N ALA A 9 9.35 -15.78 24.23
CA ALA A 9 8.32 -16.80 24.27
C ALA A 9 8.14 -17.36 25.70
N GLN A 10 6.91 -17.31 26.24
CA GLN A 10 6.36 -18.34 27.14
C GLN A 10 4.83 -18.46 27.00
N PRO A 11 4.26 -19.65 27.25
CA PRO A 11 2.94 -20.04 26.76
C PRO A 11 1.81 -19.85 27.78
N ASP A 12 0.59 -19.89 27.25
CA ASP A 12 -0.71 -20.13 27.92
C ASP A 12 -1.28 -19.04 28.85
N LEU A 13 -2.28 -18.30 28.35
CA LEU A 13 -3.71 -18.45 28.70
C LEU A 13 -4.53 -17.22 28.22
N MET A 14 -5.51 -17.47 27.35
CA MET A 14 -6.60 -16.56 26.94
C MET A 14 -7.82 -16.70 27.91
N PRO A 15 -8.94 -15.95 27.78
CA PRO A 15 -9.12 -14.48 27.73
C PRO A 15 -10.38 -14.00 28.54
N ARG A 16 -10.60 -12.68 28.77
CA ARG A 16 -11.95 -12.03 28.86
C ARG A 16 -11.95 -10.50 29.13
N ARG A 17 -12.41 -9.74 28.12
CA ARG A 17 -13.40 -8.61 28.08
C ARG A 17 -13.35 -7.38 29.02
N LEU A 18 -13.46 -6.21 28.36
CA LEU A 18 -14.29 -4.99 28.57
C LEU A 18 -13.94 -3.90 29.62
N LEU A 19 -13.67 -2.69 29.10
CA LEU A 19 -14.41 -1.40 29.25
C LEU A 19 -14.81 -0.89 30.67
N LEU A 20 -14.34 0.30 31.07
CA LEU A 20 -15.16 1.49 31.46
C LEU A 20 -14.35 2.65 32.08
N LEU A 21 -14.82 3.86 31.75
CA LEU A 21 -14.51 5.20 32.28
C LEU A 21 -14.58 5.32 33.82
N LEU A 22 -13.91 6.33 34.41
CA LEU A 22 -14.57 7.42 35.19
C LEU A 22 -13.57 8.46 35.77
N LEU A 23 -13.92 9.73 35.57
CA LEU A 23 -13.48 10.91 36.33
C LEU A 23 -14.04 10.89 37.75
N SER A 24 -13.26 11.32 38.75
CA SER A 24 -13.78 12.13 39.87
C SER A 24 -12.66 12.88 40.60
N ALA A 25 -12.94 14.15 40.88
CA ALA A 25 -12.14 15.06 41.68
C ALA A 25 -12.62 15.06 43.14
N ALA A 26 -11.73 15.34 44.10
CA ALA A 26 -11.99 16.21 45.24
C ALA A 26 -10.71 16.43 46.08
N ALA A 27 -10.47 17.69 46.39
CA ALA A 27 -9.36 18.28 47.15
C ALA A 27 -9.46 18.03 48.66
N TRP A 28 -8.33 18.11 49.40
CA TRP A 28 -8.27 18.72 50.74
C TRP A 28 -6.89 19.37 51.03
N ALA A 29 -6.97 20.69 51.26
CA ALA A 29 -6.31 21.54 52.26
C ALA A 29 -4.78 21.75 52.35
N PHE A 30 -4.48 23.06 52.44
CA PHE A 30 -3.26 23.79 52.74
C PHE A 30 -2.49 23.35 54.00
N ALA A 31 -1.15 23.46 53.93
CA ALA A 31 -0.36 24.09 54.99
C ALA A 31 0.92 24.71 54.37
N ALA A 32 1.11 26.01 54.59
CA ALA A 32 2.34 26.72 54.30
C ALA A 32 3.20 26.78 55.57
N SER A 33 4.49 26.45 55.49
CA SER A 33 5.51 27.01 56.39
C SER A 33 6.89 27.06 55.73
N THR A 34 7.38 28.30 55.60
CA THR A 34 8.75 28.80 55.80
C THR A 34 9.94 28.07 55.18
N ALA A 35 10.69 28.87 54.41
CA ALA A 35 11.97 28.57 53.78
C ALA A 35 13.08 28.17 54.77
N ASP A 36 13.92 27.24 54.31
CA ASP A 36 15.35 27.24 54.62
C ASP A 36 16.14 26.81 53.38
N HIS A 37 17.20 27.56 53.08
CA HIS A 37 18.17 27.29 52.04
C HIS A 37 19.02 26.06 52.40
N VAL A 38 19.40 25.28 51.38
CA VAL A 38 20.72 24.66 51.11
C VAL A 38 20.54 23.29 50.47
N GLY A 39 21.11 23.13 49.27
CA GLY A 39 21.23 21.86 48.56
C GLY A 39 20.64 21.91 47.16
N ALA A 40 21.29 22.64 46.26
CA ALA A 40 21.09 22.44 44.83
C ALA A 40 21.50 21.00 44.50
N ASN A 41 20.52 20.09 44.43
CA ASN A 41 20.71 18.86 43.70
C ASN A 41 20.91 19.24 42.23
N PRO A 42 21.90 18.67 41.53
CA PRO A 42 21.99 18.84 40.08
C PRO A 42 20.64 18.45 39.48
N PRO A 43 20.19 19.10 38.38
CA PRO A 43 18.97 18.66 37.72
C PRO A 43 19.14 17.17 37.46
N THR A 44 18.28 16.37 38.09
CA THR A 44 18.14 14.95 37.81
C THR A 44 18.09 14.83 36.31
N ALA A 45 19.12 14.21 35.72
CA ALA A 45 19.22 14.02 34.29
C ALA A 45 17.88 13.44 33.83
N THR A 46 17.15 14.18 33.00
CA THR A 46 16.04 13.62 32.22
C THR A 46 16.55 12.31 31.63
N PRO A 47 15.83 11.19 31.77
CA PRO A 47 16.21 9.94 31.14
C PRO A 47 16.57 10.24 29.69
N GLU A 48 17.74 9.79 29.24
CA GLU A 48 18.14 10.00 27.85
C GLU A 48 17.27 9.06 27.02
N LEU A 49 16.11 9.57 26.56
CA LEU A 49 15.07 8.79 25.89
C LEU A 49 15.57 8.23 24.54
N LEU A 50 16.49 8.95 23.89
CA LEU A 50 17.19 8.54 22.68
C LEU A 50 18.45 7.71 23.03
N GLN A 51 18.56 6.52 22.46
CA GLN A 51 19.67 5.59 22.66
C GLN A 51 20.64 5.53 21.48
N GLY A 52 20.20 5.93 20.29
CA GLY A 52 21.03 5.85 19.10
C GLY A 52 20.41 6.45 17.86
N LEU A 53 21.25 6.62 16.84
CA LEU A 53 20.89 7.09 15.51
C LEU A 53 21.35 6.07 14.49
N ARG A 54 20.50 5.76 13.50
CA ARG A 54 20.85 4.85 12.41
C ARG A 54 20.47 5.45 11.07
N ILE A 55 21.40 5.38 10.11
CA ILE A 55 21.06 5.64 8.71
C ILE A 55 20.50 4.35 8.11
N LEU A 56 19.28 4.44 7.59
CA LEU A 56 18.61 3.34 6.87
C LEU A 56 18.92 3.41 5.37
N TYR A 57 18.96 4.62 4.82
CA TYR A 57 19.37 4.90 3.44
C TYR A 57 20.25 6.15 3.39
N PRO A 58 21.36 6.14 2.63
CA PRO A 58 21.89 5.05 1.82
C PRO A 58 22.40 3.86 2.67
N GLU A 59 22.52 2.70 2.06
CA GLU A 59 23.09 1.50 2.68
C GLU A 59 24.60 1.44 2.45
N GLN A 60 25.31 0.75 3.35
CA GLN A 60 26.76 0.57 3.27
C GLN A 60 27.15 -0.11 1.95
N ARG A 61 27.97 0.58 1.16
CA ARG A 61 28.52 0.22 -0.16
C ARG A 61 27.46 0.04 -1.25
N ALA A 62 26.25 0.57 -1.07
CA ALA A 62 25.22 0.54 -2.10
C ALA A 62 25.45 1.64 -3.15
N GLN A 63 24.78 1.47 -4.29
CA GLN A 63 24.86 2.35 -5.45
C GLN A 63 23.50 3.00 -5.68
N TYR A 64 23.49 4.32 -5.85
CA TYR A 64 22.29 5.14 -5.99
C TYR A 64 22.40 6.11 -7.16
N LYS A 65 21.31 6.79 -7.48
CA LYS A 65 21.30 7.97 -8.36
C LYS A 65 21.00 9.23 -7.56
N SER A 66 21.38 10.38 -8.12
CA SER A 66 21.02 11.70 -7.61
C SER A 66 19.58 12.08 -8.05
N PRO A 67 18.80 12.81 -7.23
CA PRO A 67 19.10 13.21 -5.85
C PRO A 67 18.99 12.02 -4.87
N LEU A 68 19.82 12.02 -3.84
CA LEU A 68 19.81 11.01 -2.80
C LEU A 68 18.78 11.37 -1.72
N ALA A 69 17.79 10.51 -1.52
CA ALA A 69 16.85 10.62 -0.42
C ALA A 69 17.32 9.75 0.77
N SER A 70 17.94 10.40 1.76
CA SER A 70 18.49 9.75 2.94
C SER A 70 17.41 9.52 3.99
N ARG A 71 17.28 8.27 4.47
CA ARG A 71 16.34 7.89 5.53
C ARG A 71 17.08 7.49 6.79
N PHE A 72 16.51 7.83 7.94
CA PHE A 72 17.10 7.49 9.22
C PHE A 72 16.10 7.05 10.28
N GLU A 73 16.62 6.47 11.34
CA GLU A 73 15.90 5.92 12.47
C GLU A 73 16.46 6.47 13.78
N LEU A 74 15.55 6.83 14.67
CA LEU A 74 15.83 7.22 16.04
C LEU A 74 15.57 6.00 16.93
N VAL A 75 16.61 5.49 17.56
CA VAL A 75 16.49 4.37 18.50
C VAL A 75 16.14 4.96 19.86
N ALA A 76 14.95 4.67 20.38
CA ALA A 76 14.44 5.19 21.64
C ALA A 76 13.74 4.12 22.46
N GLN A 77 13.76 4.26 23.79
CA GLN A 77 12.97 3.43 24.72
C GLN A 77 11.60 4.03 25.05
N ALA A 78 11.38 5.29 24.68
CA ALA A 78 10.16 6.03 24.92
C ALA A 78 9.23 5.97 23.71
N ASP A 79 7.94 6.18 23.92
CA ASP A 79 7.00 6.33 22.82
C ASP A 79 7.21 7.66 22.07
N PHE A 80 6.64 7.76 20.87
CA PHE A 80 6.82 8.92 20.01
C PHE A 80 6.37 10.22 20.67
N ARG A 81 5.30 10.18 21.46
CA ARG A 81 4.73 11.38 22.09
C ARG A 81 5.66 11.91 23.16
N GLU A 82 6.16 11.04 24.01
CA GLU A 82 7.14 11.40 25.04
C GLU A 82 8.43 11.94 24.42
N LEU A 83 8.87 11.34 23.31
CA LEU A 83 10.04 11.78 22.57
C LEU A 83 9.84 13.18 21.95
N MET A 84 8.67 13.45 21.37
CA MET A 84 8.35 14.77 20.82
C MET A 84 8.17 15.82 21.91
N ASP A 85 7.49 15.51 23.02
CA ASP A 85 7.35 16.42 24.16
C ASP A 85 8.72 16.81 24.74
N ALA A 86 9.69 15.89 24.72
CA ALA A 86 11.05 16.14 25.22
C ALA A 86 11.92 16.97 24.25
N TYR A 87 11.87 16.67 22.95
CA TYR A 87 12.86 17.12 21.98
C TYR A 87 12.37 18.00 20.83
N ALA A 88 11.06 18.07 20.57
CA ALA A 88 10.51 18.88 19.48
C ALA A 88 10.90 20.35 19.65
N GLY A 89 11.36 20.98 18.56
CA GLY A 89 11.88 22.35 18.57
C GLY A 89 13.17 22.60 19.36
N ARG A 90 13.79 21.55 19.95
CA ARG A 90 15.00 21.66 20.80
C ARG A 90 16.18 20.87 20.27
N ARG A 91 15.94 19.99 19.30
CA ARG A 91 16.91 19.06 18.74
C ARG A 91 16.81 19.03 17.23
N TRP A 92 17.96 18.91 16.60
CA TRP A 92 18.11 18.92 15.15
C TRP A 92 18.91 17.72 14.69
N LEU A 93 18.44 17.08 13.62
CA LEU A 93 19.10 15.99 12.93
C LEU A 93 19.82 16.54 11.72
N CYS A 94 21.14 16.48 11.77
CA CYS A 94 22.06 17.06 10.79
C CYS A 94 22.74 15.96 9.99
N LEU A 95 22.66 16.06 8.67
CA LEU A 95 23.37 15.18 7.75
C LEU A 95 24.74 15.76 7.41
N GLN A 96 25.77 14.95 7.62
CA GLN A 96 27.12 15.21 7.14
C GLN A 96 27.39 14.32 5.93
N LEU A 97 27.73 14.92 4.79
CA LEU A 97 28.16 14.23 3.57
C LEU A 97 29.62 14.57 3.27
N ASP A 98 30.46 13.56 3.10
CA ASP A 98 31.90 13.71 2.84
C ASP A 98 32.62 14.61 3.85
N GLY A 99 32.19 14.53 5.12
CA GLY A 99 32.69 15.38 6.20
C GLY A 99 32.15 16.82 6.21
N VAL A 100 31.28 17.18 5.26
CA VAL A 100 30.67 18.52 5.14
C VAL A 100 29.22 18.50 5.61
N TRP A 101 28.83 19.48 6.42
CA TRP A 101 27.45 19.65 6.86
C TRP A 101 26.57 20.09 5.70
N ARG A 102 25.40 19.44 5.57
CA ARG A 102 24.45 19.70 4.48
C ARG A 102 23.18 20.35 5.01
N GLN A 103 22.23 19.51 5.43
CA GLN A 103 20.94 19.94 5.91
C GLN A 103 20.74 19.44 7.34
N CYS A 104 20.17 20.31 8.16
CA CYS A 104 19.63 19.94 9.46
C CYS A 104 18.12 20.12 9.45
N ILE A 105 17.40 19.11 9.93
CA ILE A 105 15.96 19.16 10.08
C ILE A 105 15.59 18.99 11.55
N SER A 106 14.48 19.59 11.96
CA SER A 106 13.94 19.34 13.30
C SER A 106 13.56 17.86 13.42
N ILE A 107 13.68 17.31 14.62
CA ILE A 107 13.29 15.92 14.90
C ILE A 107 11.81 15.63 14.55
N GLU A 108 10.97 16.66 14.51
CA GLU A 108 9.55 16.60 14.14
C GLU A 108 9.32 16.63 12.62
N SER A 109 10.27 17.16 11.84
CA SER A 109 10.12 17.37 10.39
C SER A 109 10.28 16.08 9.57
N GLY A 110 10.48 14.95 10.23
CA GLY A 110 10.50 13.63 9.62
C GLY A 110 11.89 12.99 9.57
N THR A 111 11.97 11.89 8.82
CA THR A 111 13.17 11.03 8.73
C THR A 111 13.85 11.06 7.37
N LEU A 112 13.53 12.06 6.54
CA LEU A 112 13.95 12.12 5.15
C LEU A 112 14.71 13.42 4.86
N ILE A 113 15.91 13.31 4.32
CA ILE A 113 16.70 14.43 3.81
C ILE A 113 17.05 14.14 2.36
N THR A 114 16.72 15.05 1.44
CA THR A 114 16.99 14.86 0.01
C THR A 114 18.06 15.83 -0.45
N GLU A 115 19.16 15.29 -0.98
CA GLU A 115 20.33 16.07 -1.38
C GLU A 115 20.70 15.79 -2.84
N ALA A 116 21.01 16.85 -3.58
CA ALA A 116 21.64 16.71 -4.88
C ALA A 116 23.11 16.33 -4.69
N MET A 117 23.55 15.28 -5.38
CA MET A 117 24.91 14.76 -5.28
C MET A 117 25.56 14.62 -6.64
N ASP A 118 26.87 14.87 -6.67
CA ASP A 118 27.72 14.59 -7.82
C ASP A 118 27.96 13.08 -7.96
N THR A 119 28.41 12.63 -9.12
CA THR A 119 28.77 11.23 -9.32
C THR A 119 30.10 10.91 -8.65
N GLY A 120 30.17 9.76 -7.97
CA GLY A 120 31.37 9.36 -7.24
C GLY A 120 31.07 8.58 -5.97
N ASN A 121 32.13 8.34 -5.20
CA ASN A 121 32.03 7.72 -3.89
C ASN A 121 31.83 8.79 -2.82
N HIS A 122 30.91 8.53 -1.92
CA HIS A 122 30.54 9.45 -0.85
C HIS A 122 30.47 8.74 0.49
N THR A 123 30.57 9.52 1.57
CA THR A 123 30.25 9.06 2.93
C THR A 123 29.12 9.88 3.53
N ALA A 124 28.32 9.26 4.39
CA ALA A 124 27.26 9.92 5.15
C ALA A 124 27.35 9.59 6.64
N ARG A 125 27.03 10.57 7.47
CA ARG A 125 26.86 10.43 8.91
C ARG A 125 25.70 11.30 9.39
N LEU A 126 24.87 10.75 10.27
CA LEU A 126 23.78 11.50 10.90
C LEU A 126 24.21 11.93 12.30
N VAL A 127 23.93 13.17 12.64
CA VAL A 127 24.29 13.75 13.93
C VAL A 127 23.10 14.47 14.56
N LEU A 128 22.85 14.21 15.83
CA LEU A 128 21.89 14.93 16.65
C LEU A 128 22.59 16.10 17.35
N SER A 129 22.06 17.31 17.13
CA SER A 129 22.57 18.58 17.65
C SER A 129 21.51 19.31 18.46
N ASP A 130 21.94 20.15 19.41
CA ASP A 130 21.10 21.12 20.12
C ASP A 130 21.13 22.53 19.52
N ALA A 131 21.68 22.68 18.30
CA ALA A 131 21.60 23.88 17.45
C ALA A 131 21.24 23.49 15.99
N PRO A 132 20.53 24.35 15.21
CA PRO A 132 20.18 24.05 13.82
C PRO A 132 21.39 24.13 12.91
N THR A 133 22.47 24.75 13.39
CA THR A 133 23.79 24.75 12.80
C THR A 133 24.70 23.87 13.66
N PRO A 134 25.13 22.71 13.16
CA PRO A 134 25.82 21.70 13.95
C PRO A 134 27.20 22.18 14.43
N GLU A 135 27.81 23.16 13.77
CA GLU A 135 29.08 23.78 14.19
C GLU A 135 28.92 24.72 15.39
N ALA A 136 27.72 25.27 15.58
CA ALA A 136 27.41 26.17 16.71
C ALA A 136 26.80 25.42 17.91
N GLY A 137 26.32 24.20 17.68
CA GLY A 137 25.67 23.37 18.68
C GLY A 137 26.61 22.38 19.36
N ARG A 138 26.15 21.85 20.49
CA ARG A 138 26.71 20.66 21.10
C ARG A 138 26.22 19.43 20.35
N LEU A 139 27.18 18.61 19.93
CA LEU A 139 26.91 17.27 19.42
C LEU A 139 26.44 16.37 20.57
N LEU A 140 25.27 15.74 20.39
CA LEU A 140 24.65 14.89 21.40
C LEU A 140 24.85 13.41 21.08
N LEU A 141 24.47 13.01 19.86
CA LEU A 141 24.57 11.62 19.37
C LEU A 141 25.01 11.64 17.90
N GLN A 142 25.65 10.56 17.45
CA GLN A 142 26.00 10.37 16.04
C GLN A 142 25.79 8.90 15.64
N SER A 143 25.46 8.69 14.37
CA SER A 143 25.45 7.35 13.77
C SER A 143 26.86 6.88 13.43
N ASP A 144 27.00 5.61 13.08
CA ASP A 144 28.14 5.15 12.29
C ASP A 144 28.21 5.87 10.94
N GLU A 145 29.42 6.01 10.42
CA GLU A 145 29.64 6.52 9.07
C GLU A 145 29.46 5.41 8.05
N ILE A 146 28.71 5.73 6.99
CA ILE A 146 28.48 4.81 5.87
C ILE A 146 29.12 5.36 4.60
N ALA A 147 29.52 4.47 3.70
CA ALA A 147 30.07 4.79 2.38
C ALA A 147 29.13 4.26 1.30
N PHE A 148 28.94 5.01 0.21
CA PHE A 148 28.07 4.63 -0.91
C PHE A 148 28.56 5.29 -2.20
N THR A 149 27.96 4.94 -3.33
CA THR A 149 28.33 5.49 -4.64
C THR A 149 27.13 6.10 -5.34
N ILE A 150 27.29 7.32 -5.87
CA ILE A 150 26.33 7.96 -6.76
C ILE A 150 26.78 7.70 -8.20
N LEU A 151 25.94 7.02 -8.96
CA LEU A 151 26.14 6.73 -10.37
C LEU A 151 25.50 7.82 -11.25
N SER A 152 25.98 7.92 -12.49
CA SER A 152 25.25 8.69 -13.51
C SER A 152 23.87 8.09 -13.75
N GLU A 153 22.95 8.87 -14.30
CA GLU A 153 21.59 8.40 -14.58
C GLU A 153 21.60 7.17 -15.51
N ASP A 154 22.44 7.21 -16.55
CA ASP A 154 22.59 6.11 -17.51
C ASP A 154 23.23 4.86 -16.86
N ASP A 155 24.28 5.03 -16.05
CA ASP A 155 24.94 3.91 -15.38
C ASP A 155 24.03 3.26 -14.33
N PHE A 156 23.27 4.07 -13.59
CA PHE A 156 22.30 3.56 -12.62
C PHE A 156 21.17 2.80 -13.32
N ALA A 157 20.63 3.35 -14.41
CA ALA A 157 19.59 2.69 -15.20
C ALA A 157 20.11 1.36 -15.79
N ALA A 158 21.34 1.33 -16.31
CA ALA A 158 21.98 0.12 -16.79
C ALA A 158 22.18 -0.92 -15.68
N LEU A 159 22.61 -0.49 -14.49
CA LEU A 159 22.77 -1.35 -13.31
C LEU A 159 21.45 -1.97 -12.89
N VAL A 160 20.39 -1.17 -12.69
CA VAL A 160 19.06 -1.65 -12.29
C VAL A 160 18.51 -2.61 -13.33
N LYS A 161 18.62 -2.27 -14.62
CA LYS A 161 18.21 -3.14 -15.71
C LYS A 161 18.94 -4.48 -15.69
N GLN A 162 20.26 -4.48 -15.52
CA GLN A 162 21.04 -5.72 -15.46
C GLN A 162 20.64 -6.57 -14.24
N LYS A 163 20.53 -5.96 -13.05
CA LYS A 163 20.08 -6.66 -11.84
C LYS A 163 18.70 -7.28 -12.01
N ARG A 164 17.77 -6.57 -12.63
CA ARG A 164 16.42 -7.08 -12.93
C ARG A 164 16.47 -8.26 -13.89
N LEU A 165 17.33 -8.23 -14.91
CA LEU A 165 17.53 -9.37 -15.81
C LEU A 165 18.11 -10.59 -15.06
N ASP A 166 19.07 -10.35 -14.17
CA ASP A 166 19.67 -11.41 -13.35
C ASP A 166 18.64 -12.03 -12.39
N GLU A 167 17.78 -11.22 -11.76
CA GLU A 167 16.67 -11.68 -10.93
C GLU A 167 15.66 -12.50 -11.76
N LEU A 168 15.24 -12.00 -12.92
CA LEU A 168 14.34 -12.74 -13.80
C LEU A 168 14.92 -14.09 -14.19
N ALA A 169 16.21 -14.15 -14.50
CA ALA A 169 16.91 -15.40 -14.79
C ALA A 169 16.95 -16.34 -13.56
N LEU A 170 17.24 -15.80 -12.38
CA LEU A 170 17.30 -16.58 -11.13
C LEU A 170 15.94 -17.21 -10.78
N TYR A 171 14.84 -16.49 -10.99
CA TYR A 171 13.49 -16.95 -10.69
C TYR A 171 12.79 -17.64 -11.87
N GLY A 172 13.49 -17.89 -12.99
CA GLY A 172 12.95 -18.56 -14.16
C GLY A 172 11.81 -17.81 -14.85
N LEU A 173 11.78 -16.48 -14.72
CA LEU A 173 10.77 -15.61 -15.29
C LEU A 173 11.22 -15.15 -16.69
N GLN A 174 10.34 -15.24 -17.69
CA GLN A 174 10.62 -14.76 -19.06
C GLN A 174 10.05 -13.36 -19.30
N LEU A 175 10.87 -12.46 -19.84
CA LEU A 175 10.43 -11.23 -20.52
C LEU A 175 9.82 -11.65 -21.87
N GLY A 176 8.53 -11.39 -22.10
CA GLY A 176 7.98 -11.60 -23.43
C GLY A 176 6.46 -11.64 -23.55
N GLU A 177 5.72 -11.99 -22.50
CA GLU A 177 4.24 -11.89 -22.52
C GLU A 177 3.67 -11.00 -21.40
N LYS A 178 4.47 -10.63 -20.40
CA LYS A 178 3.99 -10.03 -19.14
C LYS A 178 4.01 -8.50 -19.08
N ASP A 179 4.70 -7.83 -20.01
CA ASP A 179 4.73 -6.35 -20.11
C ASP A 179 3.96 -5.81 -21.34
N MET A 180 3.28 -6.67 -22.09
CA MET A 180 2.44 -6.24 -23.22
C MET A 180 1.21 -5.47 -22.72
N GLY A 181 0.78 -4.44 -23.45
CA GLY A 181 -0.50 -3.78 -23.20
C GLY A 181 -1.70 -4.63 -23.60
N VAL A 182 -2.90 -4.29 -23.11
CA VAL A 182 -4.13 -5.08 -23.37
C VAL A 182 -4.43 -5.26 -24.87
N VAL A 183 -4.21 -4.21 -25.68
CA VAL A 183 -4.43 -4.24 -27.14
C VAL A 183 -3.41 -5.13 -27.84
N GLU A 184 -2.13 -5.02 -27.49
CA GLU A 184 -1.07 -5.87 -28.05
C GLU A 184 -1.30 -7.34 -27.69
N TRP A 185 -1.65 -7.60 -26.43
CA TRP A 185 -2.05 -8.92 -25.97
C TRP A 185 -3.24 -9.45 -26.77
N PHE A 186 -4.29 -8.64 -26.96
CA PHE A 186 -5.46 -9.01 -27.76
C PHE A 186 -5.09 -9.40 -29.19
N ARG A 187 -4.31 -8.55 -29.89
CA ARG A 187 -3.79 -8.85 -31.25
C ARG A 187 -3.03 -10.17 -31.29
N SER A 188 -2.14 -10.41 -30.32
CA SER A 188 -1.36 -11.64 -30.23
C SER A 188 -2.24 -12.89 -30.13
N LYS A 189 -3.40 -12.80 -29.46
CA LYS A 189 -4.36 -13.90 -29.33
C LYS A 189 -5.15 -14.12 -30.61
N LEU A 190 -5.50 -13.06 -31.34
CA LEU A 190 -6.11 -13.16 -32.66
C LEU A 190 -5.19 -13.89 -33.64
N THR A 191 -3.93 -13.48 -33.75
CA THR A 191 -2.96 -14.13 -34.64
C THR A 191 -2.73 -15.59 -34.28
N LYS A 192 -2.62 -15.93 -32.99
CA LYS A 192 -2.51 -17.34 -32.54
C LYS A 192 -3.76 -18.16 -32.89
N LYS A 193 -4.96 -17.56 -32.85
CA LYS A 193 -6.21 -18.21 -33.24
C LYS A 193 -6.28 -18.44 -34.75
N GLU A 194 -5.86 -17.46 -35.55
CA GLU A 194 -5.78 -17.56 -37.01
C GLU A 194 -4.79 -18.64 -37.46
N VAL A 195 -3.59 -18.69 -36.85
CA VAL A 195 -2.60 -19.74 -37.11
C VAL A 195 -3.14 -21.13 -36.73
N LYS A 196 -3.85 -21.25 -35.61
CA LYS A 196 -4.51 -22.51 -35.22
C LYS A 196 -5.63 -22.91 -36.18
N SER A 197 -6.42 -21.96 -36.69
CA SER A 197 -7.46 -22.24 -37.69
C SER A 197 -6.89 -22.58 -39.07
N ALA A 198 -5.76 -21.99 -39.46
CA ALA A 198 -5.07 -22.31 -40.72
C ALA A 198 -4.38 -23.68 -40.67
N GLN A 199 -3.94 -24.14 -39.49
CA GLN A 199 -3.36 -25.46 -39.28
C GLN A 199 -4.41 -26.57 -39.07
N ALA A 200 -5.65 -26.22 -38.74
CA ALA A 200 -6.77 -27.14 -38.57
C ALA A 200 -7.66 -27.29 -39.83
N ALA A 201 -7.08 -27.15 -41.03
CA ALA A 201 -7.77 -27.39 -42.29
C ALA A 201 -8.03 -28.89 -42.52
N THR A 202 -8.98 -29.44 -41.78
CA THR A 202 -9.71 -30.68 -42.09
C THR A 202 -11.19 -30.30 -42.04
N PRO A 203 -12.05 -30.69 -43.01
CA PRO A 203 -13.41 -30.16 -43.06
C PRO A 203 -14.19 -30.64 -41.85
N LEU A 204 -14.65 -29.70 -41.02
CA LEU A 204 -15.54 -29.97 -39.90
C LEU A 204 -16.95 -30.23 -40.48
N VAL A 205 -17.34 -31.51 -40.55
CA VAL A 205 -18.73 -31.91 -40.76
C VAL A 205 -19.49 -31.53 -39.49
N LEU A 206 -20.49 -30.65 -39.60
CA LEU A 206 -21.41 -30.33 -38.51
C LEU A 206 -22.49 -31.42 -38.48
N GLU A 207 -22.32 -32.43 -37.64
CA GLU A 207 -23.43 -33.34 -37.29
C GLU A 207 -24.24 -32.68 -36.18
N THR A 208 -25.42 -32.17 -36.54
CA THR A 208 -26.47 -31.78 -35.59
C THR A 208 -27.44 -32.93 -35.46
N GLU A 209 -27.40 -33.65 -34.34
CA GLU A 209 -28.50 -34.53 -33.94
C GLU A 209 -29.69 -33.68 -33.47
N VAL A 210 -30.85 -33.88 -34.09
CA VAL A 210 -32.13 -33.27 -33.73
C VAL A 210 -32.96 -34.34 -33.03
N ASP A 211 -33.40 -34.06 -31.79
CA ASP A 211 -34.37 -34.91 -31.09
C ASP A 211 -35.74 -34.81 -31.81
N ALA A 212 -36.13 -35.91 -32.46
CA ALA A 212 -37.31 -36.00 -33.30
C ALA A 212 -38.65 -35.95 -32.53
N ALA A 213 -38.65 -35.82 -31.20
CA ALA A 213 -39.89 -35.76 -30.41
C ALA A 213 -40.30 -34.34 -29.99
N THR A 214 -39.38 -33.36 -29.95
CA THR A 214 -39.67 -32.04 -29.34
C THR A 214 -39.25 -30.83 -30.18
N GLY A 215 -38.33 -30.97 -31.13
CA GLY A 215 -37.99 -29.90 -32.09
C GLY A 215 -37.39 -28.62 -31.48
N ASP A 216 -36.89 -28.65 -30.24
CA ASP A 216 -36.37 -27.45 -29.56
C ASP A 216 -34.84 -27.37 -29.61
N VAL A 217 -34.30 -26.17 -29.87
CA VAL A 217 -32.85 -25.88 -29.87
C VAL A 217 -32.56 -25.00 -28.67
N THR A 218 -32.12 -25.61 -27.56
CA THR A 218 -31.73 -24.84 -26.36
C THR A 218 -30.23 -24.53 -26.37
N PRO A 219 -29.82 -23.26 -26.25
CA PRO A 219 -28.43 -22.92 -25.95
C PRO A 219 -28.20 -23.15 -24.45
N HIS A 220 -27.38 -24.15 -24.11
CA HIS A 220 -26.88 -24.30 -22.75
C HIS A 220 -25.98 -23.09 -22.40
N ALA A 221 -26.58 -22.09 -21.75
CA ALA A 221 -25.86 -21.05 -21.03
C ALA A 221 -25.07 -21.73 -19.91
N ASN A 222 -23.75 -21.79 -20.10
CA ASN A 222 -22.81 -22.40 -19.17
C ASN A 222 -22.68 -21.49 -17.93
N ARG A 223 -23.60 -21.66 -16.98
CA ARG A 223 -23.69 -20.89 -15.73
C ARG A 223 -22.86 -21.49 -14.58
N ASP A 224 -21.84 -22.29 -14.91
CA ASP A 224 -20.95 -22.91 -13.93
C ASP A 224 -19.51 -22.49 -14.21
N ARG A 225 -19.03 -21.38 -13.62
CA ARG A 225 -17.59 -21.07 -13.61
C ARG A 225 -17.12 -20.03 -12.59
N TYR A 226 -17.64 -20.10 -11.37
CA TYR A 226 -16.89 -19.72 -10.17
C TYR A 226 -17.24 -20.75 -9.11
N GLY A 227 -16.25 -21.44 -8.54
CA GLY A 227 -16.43 -22.57 -7.63
C GLY A 227 -16.92 -22.17 -6.23
N SER A 228 -18.05 -21.47 -6.16
CA SER A 228 -18.85 -21.33 -4.96
C SER A 228 -20.30 -21.56 -5.33
N SER A 229 -20.97 -22.48 -4.64
CA SER A 229 -22.43 -22.49 -4.59
C SER A 229 -22.92 -21.04 -4.38
N PRO A 230 -23.93 -20.54 -5.10
CA PRO A 230 -24.54 -19.22 -4.91
C PRO A 230 -24.99 -18.89 -3.47
N THR A 231 -24.88 -19.87 -2.57
CA THR A 231 -25.33 -19.81 -1.17
C THR A 231 -24.28 -19.28 -0.19
N ASN A 232 -22.96 -19.40 -0.47
CA ASN A 232 -21.92 -19.06 0.52
C ASN A 232 -21.26 -17.72 0.19
N PRO A 233 -21.45 -16.68 1.03
CA PRO A 233 -20.82 -15.38 0.81
C PRO A 233 -19.30 -15.47 1.01
N PRO A 234 -18.51 -14.65 0.28
CA PRO A 234 -17.09 -14.55 0.56
C PRO A 234 -16.89 -13.94 1.94
N PHE A 235 -15.79 -14.28 2.61
CA PHE A 235 -15.37 -13.65 3.86
C PHE A 235 -14.69 -12.29 3.60
N LEU A 236 -13.83 -12.23 2.57
CA LEU A 236 -13.08 -11.04 2.17
C LEU A 236 -13.30 -10.75 0.68
N VAL A 237 -13.64 -9.50 0.37
CA VAL A 237 -13.68 -8.98 -1.01
C VAL A 237 -12.55 -7.97 -1.18
N ILE A 238 -11.72 -8.13 -2.21
CA ILE A 238 -10.61 -7.23 -2.51
C ILE A 238 -10.91 -6.49 -3.81
N GLY A 239 -11.05 -5.17 -3.74
CA GLY A 239 -11.13 -4.27 -4.89
C GLY A 239 -9.77 -3.69 -5.22
N VAL A 240 -9.19 -4.13 -6.33
CA VAL A 240 -7.93 -3.58 -6.85
C VAL A 240 -8.24 -2.39 -7.74
N LYS A 241 -7.89 -1.18 -7.29
CA LYS A 241 -7.92 0.04 -8.09
C LYS A 241 -6.98 -0.14 -9.28
N SER A 242 -7.53 -0.29 -10.47
CA SER A 242 -6.75 -0.54 -11.68
C SER A 242 -7.04 0.50 -12.76
N ARG A 243 -6.01 0.84 -13.54
CA ARG A 243 -6.16 1.59 -14.79
C ARG A 243 -6.57 0.62 -15.88
N VAL A 244 -7.59 0.94 -16.69
CA VAL A 244 -8.11 -0.03 -17.67
C VAL A 244 -7.05 -0.44 -18.67
N LEU A 245 -6.27 0.51 -19.19
CA LEU A 245 -5.27 0.24 -20.23
C LEU A 245 -3.90 -0.09 -19.64
N ASP A 246 -3.29 0.87 -18.95
CA ASP A 246 -1.92 0.74 -18.42
C ASP A 246 -1.79 -0.27 -17.27
N GLY A 247 -2.91 -0.56 -16.60
CA GLY A 247 -2.97 -1.50 -15.50
C GLY A 247 -2.94 -2.97 -15.92
N PHE A 248 -3.04 -3.25 -17.23
CA PHE A 248 -3.14 -4.63 -17.73
C PHE A 248 -2.00 -5.52 -17.23
N ARG A 249 -0.74 -5.08 -17.30
CA ARG A 249 0.41 -5.86 -16.83
C ARG A 249 0.31 -6.22 -15.34
N PHE A 250 -0.21 -5.31 -14.52
CA PHE A 250 -0.41 -5.53 -13.09
C PHE A 250 -1.55 -6.52 -12.84
N ARG A 251 -2.68 -6.39 -13.55
CA ARG A 251 -3.77 -7.38 -13.47
C ARG A 251 -3.28 -8.78 -13.81
N GLN A 252 -2.46 -8.92 -14.83
CA GLN A 252 -1.88 -10.20 -15.22
C GLN A 252 -0.91 -10.75 -14.16
N ALA A 253 -0.07 -9.90 -13.58
CA ALA A 253 0.82 -10.27 -12.49
C ALA A 253 0.02 -10.74 -11.26
N ILE A 254 -0.99 -9.97 -10.84
CA ILE A 254 -1.89 -10.30 -9.72
C ILE A 254 -2.59 -11.65 -9.95
N ARG A 255 -3.22 -11.86 -11.11
CA ARG A 255 -3.90 -13.12 -11.47
C ARG A 255 -2.98 -14.34 -11.50
N SER A 256 -1.68 -14.14 -11.75
CA SER A 256 -0.68 -15.21 -11.80
C SER A 256 0.19 -15.31 -10.55
N THR A 257 -0.09 -14.48 -9.54
CA THR A 257 0.59 -14.49 -8.24
C THR A 257 -0.44 -14.66 -7.12
N TRP A 258 -0.61 -13.64 -6.27
CA TRP A 258 -1.34 -13.75 -5.02
C TRP A 258 -2.86 -13.89 -5.20
N ALA A 259 -3.41 -13.49 -6.35
CA ALA A 259 -4.82 -13.70 -6.68
C ALA A 259 -5.03 -14.91 -7.61
N SER A 260 -4.04 -15.79 -7.77
CA SER A 260 -4.19 -16.95 -8.63
C SER A 260 -5.22 -17.93 -8.05
N LYS A 261 -6.02 -18.55 -8.93
CA LYS A 261 -7.09 -19.48 -8.53
C LYS A 261 -6.60 -20.68 -7.72
N SER A 262 -5.32 -21.05 -7.83
CA SER A 262 -4.72 -22.16 -7.09
C SER A 262 -4.29 -21.79 -5.66
N HIS A 263 -4.12 -20.49 -5.38
CA HIS A 263 -3.64 -20.00 -4.08
C HIS A 263 -4.70 -19.20 -3.33
N LEU A 264 -5.62 -18.56 -4.05
CA LEU A 264 -6.65 -17.75 -3.45
C LEU A 264 -7.65 -18.63 -2.68
N ALA A 265 -7.84 -18.33 -1.39
CA ALA A 265 -8.80 -19.04 -0.57
C ALA A 265 -10.24 -18.93 -1.14
N SER A 266 -11.01 -20.01 -1.04
CA SER A 266 -12.35 -20.10 -1.65
C SER A 266 -13.37 -19.07 -1.14
N ASN A 267 -13.12 -18.48 0.04
CA ASN A 267 -13.88 -17.41 0.67
C ASN A 267 -13.30 -16.02 0.40
N VAL A 268 -12.31 -15.87 -0.47
CA VAL A 268 -11.79 -14.57 -0.91
C VAL A 268 -12.23 -14.30 -2.36
N ARG A 269 -12.63 -13.07 -2.66
CA ARG A 269 -12.94 -12.61 -4.03
C ARG A 269 -12.06 -11.43 -4.36
N VAL A 270 -11.54 -11.39 -5.57
CA VAL A 270 -10.72 -10.28 -6.08
C VAL A 270 -11.38 -9.74 -7.33
N PHE A 271 -11.57 -8.42 -7.38
CA PHE A 271 -12.08 -7.70 -8.53
C PHE A 271 -11.12 -6.57 -8.88
N PHE A 272 -10.95 -6.30 -10.17
CA PHE A 272 -10.27 -5.11 -10.67
C PHE A 272 -11.31 -4.02 -10.87
N ALA A 273 -11.35 -3.06 -9.94
CA ALA A 273 -12.17 -1.87 -10.05
C ALA A 273 -11.50 -0.92 -11.05
N ALA A 274 -12.05 -0.82 -12.26
CA ALA A 274 -11.46 -0.02 -13.33
C ALA A 274 -12.56 0.67 -14.13
N CYS A 275 -12.82 1.94 -13.82
CA CYS A 275 -13.78 2.80 -14.53
C CYS A 275 -13.70 2.69 -16.06
N ARG A 276 -14.79 2.90 -16.80
CA ARG A 276 -14.78 2.76 -18.26
C ARG A 276 -13.83 3.74 -18.95
N VAL A 277 -13.31 3.33 -20.11
CA VAL A 277 -12.61 4.23 -21.03
C VAL A 277 -13.59 5.21 -21.69
N PRO A 278 -13.14 6.36 -22.21
CA PRO A 278 -13.98 7.28 -22.97
C PRO A 278 -14.71 6.57 -24.13
N ASN A 279 -15.95 6.98 -24.42
CA ASN A 279 -16.77 6.37 -25.47
C ASN A 279 -16.20 6.56 -26.90
N ASP A 280 -15.31 7.53 -27.08
CA ASP A 280 -14.62 7.80 -28.35
C ASP A 280 -13.26 7.08 -28.46
N ALA A 281 -12.93 6.20 -27.50
CA ALA A 281 -11.81 5.30 -27.63
C ALA A 281 -11.95 4.42 -28.88
N ALA A 282 -10.81 4.00 -29.44
CA ALA A 282 -10.82 3.16 -30.63
C ALA A 282 -11.57 1.84 -30.37
N GLU A 283 -12.37 1.39 -31.34
CA GLU A 283 -13.15 0.14 -31.25
C GLU A 283 -12.30 -1.06 -30.82
N GLU A 284 -11.05 -1.14 -31.28
CA GLU A 284 -10.12 -2.20 -30.89
C GLU A 284 -9.81 -2.21 -29.38
N VAL A 285 -9.81 -1.05 -28.73
CA VAL A 285 -9.64 -0.93 -27.28
C VAL A 285 -10.83 -1.56 -26.57
N HIS A 286 -12.06 -1.23 -26.97
CA HIS A 286 -13.27 -1.84 -26.42
C HIS A 286 -13.27 -3.36 -26.62
N GLN A 287 -12.86 -3.85 -27.80
CA GLN A 287 -12.74 -5.27 -28.08
C GLN A 287 -11.67 -5.96 -27.20
N ALA A 288 -10.53 -5.32 -26.98
CA ALA A 288 -9.46 -5.85 -26.15
C ALA A 288 -9.90 -5.97 -24.67
N ILE A 289 -10.59 -4.95 -24.14
CA ILE A 289 -11.16 -4.95 -22.77
C ILE A 289 -12.22 -6.05 -22.64
N ALA A 290 -13.18 -6.10 -23.56
CA ALA A 290 -14.24 -7.12 -23.56
C ALA A 290 -13.65 -8.53 -23.67
N TYR A 291 -12.58 -8.69 -24.45
CA TYR A 291 -11.87 -9.95 -24.57
C TYR A 291 -11.17 -10.35 -23.25
N GLU A 292 -10.52 -9.41 -22.57
CA GLU A 292 -9.95 -9.65 -21.23
C GLU A 292 -11.03 -10.11 -20.24
N GLN A 293 -12.12 -9.34 -20.11
CA GLN A 293 -13.25 -9.68 -19.23
C GLN A 293 -13.77 -11.09 -19.49
N LYS A 294 -13.95 -11.43 -20.77
CA LYS A 294 -14.42 -12.76 -21.18
C LYS A 294 -13.45 -13.88 -20.79
N ILE A 295 -12.15 -13.67 -20.97
CA ILE A 295 -11.13 -14.70 -20.71
C ILE A 295 -10.96 -14.95 -19.21
N TYR A 296 -11.07 -13.90 -18.39
CA TYR A 296 -10.85 -14.00 -16.94
C TYR A 296 -12.12 -14.18 -16.11
N GLY A 297 -13.30 -14.18 -16.76
CA GLY A 297 -14.57 -14.52 -16.13
C GLY A 297 -15.21 -13.34 -15.40
N GLY A 298 -15.01 -12.13 -15.90
CA GLY A 298 -15.68 -10.92 -15.40
C GLY A 298 -15.10 -10.35 -14.11
N ASP A 299 -13.83 -10.64 -13.79
CA ASP A 299 -13.15 -10.03 -12.63
C ASP A 299 -12.80 -8.54 -12.85
N LEU A 300 -12.77 -8.07 -14.10
CA LEU A 300 -12.54 -6.69 -14.49
C LEU A 300 -13.86 -5.91 -14.59
N LEU A 301 -14.09 -5.01 -13.64
CA LEU A 301 -15.31 -4.21 -13.50
C LEU A 301 -15.14 -2.85 -14.20
N THR A 302 -15.53 -2.78 -15.48
CA THR A 302 -15.59 -1.52 -16.24
C THR A 302 -17.00 -0.99 -16.34
N ASP A 303 -17.90 -1.78 -16.93
CA ASP A 303 -19.21 -1.31 -17.37
C ASP A 303 -20.22 -1.26 -16.20
N VAL A 304 -19.85 -1.85 -15.05
CA VAL A 304 -20.65 -1.90 -13.83
C VAL A 304 -20.38 -0.69 -12.93
N LEU A 305 -19.24 -0.01 -13.11
CA LEU A 305 -18.87 1.17 -12.32
C LEU A 305 -19.24 2.44 -13.09
N SER A 306 -20.01 3.33 -12.48
CA SER A 306 -20.53 4.55 -13.14
C SER A 306 -19.51 5.69 -13.15
N CYS A 307 -18.29 5.41 -13.61
CA CYS A 307 -17.18 6.36 -13.61
C CYS A 307 -16.32 6.22 -14.87
N GLU A 308 -15.62 7.29 -15.26
CA GLU A 308 -14.63 7.27 -16.35
C GLU A 308 -13.21 7.24 -15.80
N ASP A 309 -12.32 6.45 -16.42
CA ASP A 309 -10.97 6.20 -15.91
C ASP A 309 -10.10 7.45 -15.98
N SER A 310 -9.79 8.01 -14.81
CA SER A 310 -8.86 9.11 -14.64
C SER A 310 -8.32 9.10 -13.22
N TYR A 311 -7.11 9.64 -13.03
CA TYR A 311 -6.61 9.87 -11.69
C TYR A 311 -7.49 10.87 -10.92
N ALA A 312 -8.06 11.86 -11.62
CA ALA A 312 -8.94 12.86 -11.00
C ALA A 312 -10.27 12.27 -10.49
N THR A 313 -10.66 11.09 -10.95
CA THR A 313 -11.90 10.38 -10.56
C THR A 313 -11.62 9.17 -9.66
N LEU A 314 -10.42 9.09 -9.05
CA LEU A 314 -10.04 7.94 -8.23
C LEU A 314 -10.99 7.72 -7.04
N THR A 315 -11.45 8.80 -6.40
CA THR A 315 -12.44 8.69 -5.32
C THR A 315 -13.77 8.11 -5.82
N GLU A 316 -14.21 8.49 -7.02
CA GLU A 316 -15.43 7.95 -7.61
C GLU A 316 -15.28 6.47 -7.94
N LYS A 317 -14.10 6.05 -8.44
CA LYS A 317 -13.78 4.64 -8.67
C LYS A 317 -13.94 3.79 -7.41
N VAL A 318 -13.42 4.27 -6.28
CA VAL A 318 -13.57 3.59 -4.99
C VAL A 318 -15.03 3.56 -4.57
N LYS A 319 -15.72 4.70 -4.62
CA LYS A 319 -17.12 4.82 -4.21
C LYS A 319 -18.04 3.90 -5.01
N GLU A 320 -17.89 3.87 -6.34
CA GLU A 320 -18.66 2.99 -7.23
C GLU A 320 -18.36 1.51 -6.97
N PHE A 321 -17.10 1.15 -6.69
CA PHE A 321 -16.78 -0.23 -6.31
C PHE A 321 -17.43 -0.63 -4.98
N LEU A 322 -17.39 0.24 -3.97
CA LEU A 322 -18.03 0.00 -2.68
C LEU A 322 -19.56 -0.08 -2.82
N HIS A 323 -20.15 0.76 -3.67
CA HIS A 323 -21.57 0.70 -4.02
C HIS A 323 -21.94 -0.61 -4.71
N PHE A 324 -21.13 -1.08 -5.67
CA PHE A 324 -21.29 -2.40 -6.29
C PHE A 324 -21.27 -3.54 -5.25
N VAL A 325 -20.33 -3.50 -4.30
CA VAL A 325 -20.26 -4.51 -3.22
C VAL A 325 -21.47 -4.45 -2.29
N GLY A 326 -21.89 -3.25 -1.85
CA GLY A 326 -23.01 -3.05 -0.94
C GLY A 326 -24.38 -3.40 -1.53
N THR A 327 -24.52 -3.30 -2.85
CA THR A 327 -25.78 -3.61 -3.56
C THR A 327 -25.89 -5.06 -4.02
N ASP A 328 -24.77 -5.74 -4.28
CA ASP A 328 -24.79 -7.15 -4.69
C ASP A 328 -25.27 -8.08 -3.56
N HIS A 329 -26.22 -8.96 -3.86
CA HIS A 329 -26.85 -9.86 -2.88
C HIS A 329 -25.89 -10.82 -2.17
N THR A 330 -24.75 -11.15 -2.77
CA THR A 330 -23.76 -12.09 -2.22
C THR A 330 -22.59 -11.35 -1.60
N LEU A 331 -22.07 -10.32 -2.26
CA LEU A 331 -20.91 -9.58 -1.77
C LEU A 331 -21.23 -8.73 -0.54
N ARG A 332 -22.45 -8.19 -0.41
CA ARG A 332 -22.90 -7.46 0.79
C ARG A 332 -22.94 -8.30 2.07
N ARG A 333 -22.80 -9.61 1.94
CA ARG A 333 -22.75 -10.57 3.06
C ARG A 333 -21.32 -10.94 3.45
N ALA A 334 -20.32 -10.27 2.87
CA ALA A 334 -18.93 -10.42 3.28
C ALA A 334 -18.71 -9.89 4.69
N SER A 335 -17.60 -10.30 5.32
CA SER A 335 -17.20 -9.73 6.61
C SER A 335 -16.37 -8.47 6.42
N TYR A 336 -15.49 -8.49 5.41
CA TYR A 336 -14.55 -7.41 5.14
C TYR A 336 -14.42 -7.11 3.65
N VAL A 337 -14.11 -5.86 3.37
CA VAL A 337 -13.76 -5.37 2.04
C VAL A 337 -12.42 -4.66 2.12
N MET A 338 -11.47 -5.03 1.28
CA MET A 338 -10.18 -4.38 1.15
C MET A 338 -10.13 -3.61 -0.17
N ILE A 339 -9.62 -2.39 -0.12
CA ILE A 339 -9.22 -1.64 -1.30
C ILE A 339 -7.70 -1.71 -1.39
N ALA A 340 -7.16 -1.91 -2.59
CA ALA A 340 -5.73 -1.92 -2.85
C ALA A 340 -5.40 -1.30 -4.21
N ASP A 341 -4.21 -0.73 -4.36
CA ASP A 341 -3.67 -0.35 -5.67
C ASP A 341 -3.19 -1.58 -6.46
N GLU A 342 -3.10 -1.45 -7.78
CA GLU A 342 -2.64 -2.51 -8.68
C GLU A 342 -1.14 -2.88 -8.53
N ASP A 343 -0.38 -2.10 -7.77
CA ASP A 343 1.05 -2.29 -7.46
C ASP A 343 1.29 -2.84 -6.03
N VAL A 344 0.29 -3.52 -5.47
CA VAL A 344 0.35 -4.16 -4.15
C VAL A 344 0.45 -5.68 -4.26
N TYR A 345 1.34 -6.28 -3.46
CA TYR A 345 1.32 -7.71 -3.18
C TYR A 345 0.60 -7.98 -1.86
N ILE A 346 -0.37 -8.90 -1.86
CA ILE A 346 -1.22 -9.20 -0.68
C ILE A 346 -1.12 -10.69 -0.35
N ARG A 347 -0.78 -11.06 0.90
CA ARG A 347 -0.96 -12.42 1.42
C ARG A 347 -2.43 -12.66 1.78
N ALA A 348 -3.29 -12.71 0.77
CA ALA A 348 -4.75 -12.63 0.92
C ALA A 348 -5.35 -13.78 1.74
N ASP A 349 -4.79 -14.98 1.62
CA ASP A 349 -5.17 -16.17 2.40
C ASP A 349 -4.82 -16.02 3.89
N THR A 350 -3.61 -15.54 4.17
CA THR A 350 -3.11 -15.27 5.53
C THR A 350 -3.93 -14.16 6.17
N LEU A 351 -4.15 -13.05 5.45
CA LEU A 351 -4.98 -11.94 5.93
C LEU A 351 -6.41 -12.40 6.25
N ALA A 352 -7.03 -13.18 5.38
CA ALA A 352 -8.37 -13.72 5.62
C ALA A 352 -8.42 -14.66 6.84
N ALA A 353 -7.40 -15.50 7.04
CA ALA A 353 -7.32 -16.41 8.18
C ALA A 353 -7.17 -15.64 9.51
N GLU A 354 -6.31 -14.63 9.56
CA GLU A 354 -6.09 -13.78 10.74
C GLU A 354 -7.35 -12.99 11.10
N LEU A 355 -8.00 -12.37 10.11
CA LEU A 355 -9.28 -11.69 10.29
C LEU A 355 -10.37 -12.63 10.82
N ALA A 356 -10.42 -13.87 10.32
CA ALA A 356 -11.39 -14.86 10.79
C ALA A 356 -11.11 -15.28 12.25
N ALA A 357 -9.84 -15.36 12.65
CA ALA A 357 -9.45 -15.70 14.02
C ALA A 357 -9.81 -14.62 15.04
N MET A 358 -9.86 -13.35 14.63
CA MET A 358 -10.29 -12.23 15.48
C MET A 358 -11.81 -12.20 15.74
N GLY A 359 -12.59 -12.91 14.93
CA GLY A 359 -14.05 -12.89 14.98
C GLY A 359 -14.67 -11.74 14.19
N PRO A 360 -16.01 -11.60 14.20
CA PRO A 360 -16.69 -10.52 13.49
C PRO A 360 -16.39 -9.19 14.18
N LEU A 361 -15.75 -8.29 13.45
CA LEU A 361 -15.54 -6.90 13.85
C LEU A 361 -16.49 -6.00 13.05
N HIS A 362 -16.92 -4.92 13.68
CA HIS A 362 -17.73 -3.86 13.11
C HIS A 362 -16.99 -2.54 13.28
N ASP A 363 -17.41 -1.49 12.56
CA ASP A 363 -16.80 -0.16 12.62
C ASP A 363 -15.28 -0.20 12.32
N VAL A 364 -14.87 -1.11 11.43
CA VAL A 364 -13.46 -1.28 11.06
C VAL A 364 -13.14 -0.39 9.86
N TYR A 365 -12.12 0.45 10.04
CA TYR A 365 -11.37 1.09 8.97
C TYR A 365 -9.90 1.02 9.36
N ALA A 366 -9.10 0.24 8.64
CA ALA A 366 -7.75 -0.11 9.06
C ALA A 366 -6.77 -0.19 7.89
N GLY A 367 -5.52 0.20 8.10
CA GLY A 367 -4.47 0.16 7.07
C GLY A 367 -3.20 0.83 7.55
N HIS A 368 -2.34 1.29 6.63
CA HIS A 368 -1.15 2.03 7.03
C HIS A 368 -1.52 3.47 7.42
N VAL A 369 -1.59 3.75 8.72
CA VAL A 369 -1.84 5.10 9.28
C VAL A 369 -0.53 5.68 9.81
N LYS A 370 -0.18 6.92 9.48
CA LYS A 370 0.96 7.58 10.13
C LYS A 370 0.54 8.23 11.44
N GLU A 371 1.05 7.73 12.55
CA GLU A 371 0.88 8.37 13.85
C GLU A 371 1.74 9.64 13.95
N GLY A 372 1.18 10.70 14.54
CA GLY A 372 1.93 11.91 14.89
C GLY A 372 2.28 12.87 13.75
N ASN A 373 1.99 12.50 12.50
CA ASN A 373 2.20 13.38 11.34
C ASN A 373 0.87 13.95 10.84
N THR A 374 0.76 15.26 10.92
CA THR A 374 -0.30 15.99 10.24
C THR A 374 0.03 16.09 8.75
N PHE A 375 -0.85 15.56 7.90
CA PHE A 375 -0.77 15.79 6.46
C PHE A 375 -1.49 17.10 6.11
N LEU A 376 -0.82 17.94 5.33
CA LEU A 376 -1.35 19.21 4.87
C LEU A 376 -1.87 19.06 3.43
N PRO A 377 -2.99 19.71 3.07
CA PRO A 377 -3.42 19.82 1.69
C PRO A 377 -2.36 20.53 0.83
N GLU A 378 -2.06 19.97 -0.33
CA GLU A 378 -1.15 20.60 -1.29
C GLU A 378 -1.87 21.78 -1.97
N ARG A 379 -1.35 23.00 -1.78
CA ARG A 379 -1.99 24.24 -2.26
C ARG A 379 -1.39 24.76 -3.57
N ASP A 380 -0.29 24.18 -4.05
CA ASP A 380 0.31 24.56 -5.33
C ASP A 380 -0.42 23.87 -6.50
N PRO A 381 -1.04 24.63 -7.42
CA PRO A 381 -1.74 24.07 -8.58
C PRO A 381 -0.85 23.29 -9.57
N GLN A 382 0.48 23.38 -9.44
CA GLN A 382 1.42 22.60 -10.26
C GLN A 382 1.73 21.22 -9.69
N ARG A 383 1.30 20.93 -8.46
CA ARG A 383 1.60 19.67 -7.77
C ARG A 383 0.48 18.65 -7.99
N ARG A 384 0.87 17.37 -8.07
CA ARG A 384 -0.04 16.25 -8.39
C ARG A 384 -1.27 16.16 -7.48
N TYR A 385 -1.13 16.51 -6.21
CA TYR A 385 -2.17 16.39 -5.19
C TYR A 385 -2.85 17.72 -4.86
N TYR A 386 -2.77 18.70 -5.77
CA TYR A 386 -3.37 20.02 -5.57
C TYR A 386 -4.82 19.93 -5.11
N LEU A 387 -5.10 20.55 -3.97
CA LEU A 387 -6.41 20.65 -3.36
C LEU A 387 -6.66 22.13 -3.00
N PRO A 388 -7.49 22.85 -3.77
CA PRO A 388 -7.76 24.27 -3.50
C PRO A 388 -8.50 24.46 -2.17
N GLU A 389 -8.24 25.58 -1.52
CA GLU A 389 -8.92 25.98 -0.26
C GLU A 389 -10.44 26.10 -0.44
N SER A 390 -10.91 26.47 -1.63
CA SER A 390 -12.33 26.52 -1.97
C SER A 390 -13.02 25.15 -1.97
N VAL A 391 -12.26 24.06 -2.11
CA VAL A 391 -12.77 22.68 -2.05
C VAL A 391 -12.56 22.10 -0.65
N TYR A 392 -11.42 22.36 -0.03
CA TYR A 392 -11.10 21.91 1.32
C TYR A 392 -10.48 23.05 2.14
N PRO A 393 -11.27 23.75 2.96
CA PRO A 393 -10.84 24.98 3.64
C PRO A 393 -10.00 24.73 4.89
N MET A 394 -9.89 23.48 5.37
CA MET A 394 -9.09 23.16 6.55
C MET A 394 -7.60 23.08 6.18
N ASP A 395 -6.73 23.45 7.11
CA ASP A 395 -5.27 23.42 6.92
C ASP A 395 -4.66 22.02 7.05
N GLU A 396 -5.39 21.09 7.66
CA GLU A 396 -4.92 19.76 8.02
C GLU A 396 -5.95 18.70 7.62
N PHE A 397 -5.48 17.56 7.14
CA PHE A 397 -6.34 16.38 6.97
C PHE A 397 -6.58 15.67 8.31
N PRO A 398 -7.75 15.05 8.53
CA PRO A 398 -7.91 14.11 9.63
C PRO A 398 -6.97 12.91 9.42
N PRO A 399 -6.71 12.10 10.45
CA PRO A 399 -6.04 10.82 10.26
C PRO A 399 -6.76 9.97 9.20
N PHE A 400 -6.00 9.30 8.33
CA PHE A 400 -6.52 8.40 7.31
C PHE A 400 -5.59 7.19 7.12
N ALA A 401 -6.14 6.07 6.65
CA ALA A 401 -5.34 4.94 6.18
C ALA A 401 -4.86 5.23 4.75
N TRP A 402 -3.56 5.14 4.52
CA TRP A 402 -2.93 5.51 3.24
C TRP A 402 -3.47 4.74 2.04
N GLY A 403 -3.59 5.45 0.92
CA GLY A 403 -4.24 5.00 -0.32
C GLY A 403 -3.82 3.65 -0.93
N PRO A 404 -2.57 3.17 -0.81
CA PRO A 404 -2.21 1.91 -1.48
C PRO A 404 -2.99 0.70 -0.97
N HIS A 405 -3.40 0.67 0.29
CA HIS A 405 -4.24 -0.41 0.82
C HIS A 405 -4.91 -0.05 2.15
N TYR A 406 -6.20 -0.39 2.25
CA TYR A 406 -6.97 -0.31 3.50
C TYR A 406 -8.11 -1.32 3.51
N LEU A 407 -8.52 -1.70 4.71
CA LEU A 407 -9.55 -2.68 5.02
C LEU A 407 -10.73 -1.99 5.71
N MET A 408 -11.94 -2.41 5.37
CA MET A 408 -13.18 -1.97 6.00
C MET A 408 -14.03 -3.18 6.39
N SER A 409 -14.78 -3.07 7.49
CA SER A 409 -15.86 -4.02 7.76
C SER A 409 -17.04 -3.77 6.82
N ILE A 410 -17.88 -4.78 6.60
CA ILE A 410 -18.97 -4.66 5.62
C ILE A 410 -20.00 -3.58 5.99
N ASP A 411 -20.25 -3.34 7.28
CA ASP A 411 -21.16 -2.29 7.76
C ASP A 411 -20.69 -0.88 7.38
N VAL A 412 -19.37 -0.66 7.37
CA VAL A 412 -18.74 0.58 6.89
C VAL A 412 -18.94 0.75 5.39
N VAL A 413 -18.85 -0.35 4.63
CA VAL A 413 -19.10 -0.34 3.18
C VAL A 413 -20.58 -0.12 2.86
N GLU A 414 -21.49 -0.72 3.62
CA GLU A 414 -22.92 -0.49 3.49
C GLU A 414 -23.27 0.98 3.73
N PHE A 415 -22.69 1.63 4.75
CA PHE A 415 -22.86 3.07 4.96
C PHE A 415 -22.44 3.89 3.74
N ILE A 416 -21.25 3.63 3.17
CA ILE A 416 -20.77 4.36 1.98
C ILE A 416 -21.68 4.09 0.78
N SER A 417 -22.06 2.83 0.56
CA SER A 417 -22.95 2.42 -0.53
C SER A 417 -24.32 3.09 -0.45
N ASP A 418 -24.92 3.13 0.74
CA ASP A 418 -26.25 3.68 0.97
C ASP A 418 -26.30 5.21 0.83
N ASN A 419 -25.15 5.88 1.02
CA ASN A 419 -25.02 7.35 0.93
C ASN A 419 -24.17 7.80 -0.28
N HIS A 420 -23.95 6.92 -1.27
CA HIS A 420 -22.99 7.18 -2.37
C HIS A 420 -23.32 8.45 -3.21
N VAL A 421 -24.58 8.88 -3.24
CA VAL A 421 -25.02 10.09 -3.97
C VAL A 421 -24.62 11.36 -3.20
N GLU A 422 -24.73 11.33 -1.87
CA GLU A 422 -24.47 12.45 -0.97
C GLU A 422 -22.99 12.60 -0.62
N LEU A 423 -22.24 11.50 -0.61
CA LEU A 423 -20.81 11.48 -0.28
C LEU A 423 -19.97 12.05 -1.44
N GLN A 424 -19.51 13.28 -1.24
CA GLN A 424 -18.64 13.99 -2.17
C GLN A 424 -17.18 13.64 -1.94
N GLY A 425 -16.44 13.42 -3.04
CA GLY A 425 -15.02 13.08 -3.02
C GLY A 425 -14.09 14.26 -3.29
N LEU A 426 -12.84 14.13 -2.87
CA LEU A 426 -11.74 15.08 -3.12
C LEU A 426 -10.90 14.67 -4.34
N GLY A 427 -11.58 14.30 -5.43
CA GLY A 427 -10.94 13.95 -6.71
C GLY A 427 -10.00 12.74 -6.63
N GLY A 428 -8.69 12.98 -6.78
CA GLY A 428 -7.65 11.94 -6.75
C GLY A 428 -7.23 11.45 -5.34
N LEU A 429 -7.84 12.01 -4.28
CA LEU A 429 -7.53 11.70 -2.88
C LEU A 429 -8.60 10.76 -2.29
N ASP A 430 -8.63 9.51 -2.75
CA ASP A 430 -9.63 8.52 -2.33
C ASP A 430 -9.50 8.17 -0.85
N ASP A 431 -8.27 8.04 -0.35
CA ASP A 431 -7.95 7.73 1.05
C ASP A 431 -8.44 8.81 2.02
N VAL A 432 -8.16 10.08 1.72
CA VAL A 432 -8.65 11.23 2.50
C VAL A 432 -10.18 11.31 2.42
N SER A 433 -10.76 11.08 1.25
CA SER A 433 -12.21 11.15 1.06
C SER A 433 -12.94 10.08 1.89
N VAL A 434 -12.46 8.84 1.87
CA VAL A 434 -13.01 7.76 2.70
C VAL A 434 -12.92 8.13 4.18
N ALA A 435 -11.76 8.59 4.66
CA ALA A 435 -11.63 9.00 6.06
C ALA A 435 -12.62 10.10 6.46
N LEU A 436 -12.83 11.10 5.61
CA LEU A 436 -13.81 12.17 5.85
C LEU A 436 -15.25 11.65 5.93
N TRP A 437 -15.64 10.73 5.06
CA TRP A 437 -16.97 10.11 5.10
C TRP A 437 -17.20 9.34 6.39
N LEU A 438 -16.16 8.61 6.85
CA LEU A 438 -16.25 7.77 8.04
C LEU A 438 -16.28 8.56 9.35
N LEU A 439 -15.80 9.82 9.35
CA LEU A 439 -16.01 10.73 10.49
C LEU A 439 -17.50 10.97 10.77
N ALA A 440 -18.37 10.92 9.76
CA ALA A 440 -19.81 11.11 9.95
C ALA A 440 -20.45 10.03 10.85
N ILE A 441 -19.82 8.84 10.90
CA ILE A 441 -20.24 7.71 11.74
C ILE A 441 -19.25 7.40 12.87
N GLN A 442 -18.28 8.29 13.15
CA GLN A 442 -17.27 8.15 14.20
C GLN A 442 -16.40 6.89 14.06
N VAL A 443 -16.21 6.42 12.81
CA VAL A 443 -15.26 5.35 12.49
C VAL A 443 -13.91 5.99 12.20
N HIS A 444 -12.90 5.62 12.99
CA HIS A 444 -11.56 6.18 12.91
C HIS A 444 -10.57 5.17 12.34
N PRO A 445 -9.53 5.62 11.60
CA PRO A 445 -8.55 4.72 11.03
C PRO A 445 -7.72 4.03 12.11
N GLN A 446 -7.46 2.74 11.91
CA GLN A 446 -6.64 1.90 12.79
C GLN A 446 -5.35 1.50 12.08
N HIS A 447 -4.20 1.70 12.72
CA HIS A 447 -2.91 1.35 12.13
C HIS A 447 -2.70 -0.17 12.10
N LEU A 448 -2.31 -0.71 10.94
CA LEU A 448 -1.88 -2.09 10.76
C LEU A 448 -0.40 -2.13 10.39
N ALA A 449 0.45 -2.54 11.34
CA ALA A 449 1.88 -2.70 11.11
C ALA A 449 2.23 -3.64 9.92
N PRO A 450 1.50 -4.72 9.64
CA PRO A 450 1.80 -5.54 8.46
C PRO A 450 1.48 -4.91 7.10
N PHE A 451 0.96 -3.68 7.07
CA PHE A 451 0.59 -2.94 5.85
C PHE A 451 1.67 -1.88 5.59
N GLN A 452 2.48 -2.09 4.55
CA GLN A 452 3.64 -1.26 4.25
C GLN A 452 3.72 -0.84 2.78
N ASN A 453 4.59 0.13 2.50
CA ASN A 453 4.85 0.64 1.16
C ASN A 453 6.37 0.73 0.95
N LEU A 454 6.87 0.28 -0.20
CA LEU A 454 8.30 0.25 -0.51
C LEU A 454 8.99 1.59 -0.32
N ARG A 455 8.29 2.67 -0.69
CA ARG A 455 8.83 4.02 -0.59
C ARG A 455 9.04 4.45 0.85
N GLU A 456 8.28 3.91 1.80
CA GLU A 456 8.32 4.33 3.19
C GLU A 456 9.18 3.45 4.09
N SER A 457 9.20 2.15 3.84
CA SER A 457 9.84 1.19 4.70
C SER A 457 10.43 0.00 3.94
N PRO A 458 11.57 -0.53 4.42
CA PRO A 458 12.15 -1.74 3.85
C PRO A 458 11.20 -2.92 4.06
N CYS A 459 11.33 -3.93 3.20
CA CYS A 459 10.54 -5.14 3.29
C CYS A 459 10.80 -5.89 4.62
N THR A 460 9.74 -6.36 5.26
CA THR A 460 9.80 -7.26 6.44
C THR A 460 8.98 -8.53 6.19
N ASN A 461 9.28 -9.63 6.89
CA ASN A 461 8.68 -10.93 6.59
C ASN A 461 7.24 -11.06 7.12
N GLU A 462 6.85 -10.16 8.00
CA GLU A 462 5.56 -10.13 8.70
C GLU A 462 4.47 -9.44 7.86
N LEU A 463 4.79 -8.90 6.68
CA LEU A 463 3.88 -8.10 5.86
C LEU A 463 2.71 -8.87 5.26
N TYR A 464 1.49 -8.40 5.52
CA TYR A 464 0.30 -8.89 4.82
C TYR A 464 0.08 -8.17 3.49
N ALA A 465 0.45 -6.88 3.40
CA ALA A 465 0.33 -6.08 2.19
C ALA A 465 1.58 -5.21 2.01
N TYR A 466 2.17 -5.24 0.81
CA TYR A 466 3.33 -4.42 0.46
C TYR A 466 3.12 -3.73 -0.88
N ALA A 467 3.13 -2.39 -0.88
CA ALA A 467 2.82 -1.55 -2.04
C ALA A 467 4.06 -0.98 -2.73
N ASP A 468 3.80 -0.24 -3.82
CA ASP A 468 4.78 0.37 -4.71
C ASP A 468 5.69 -0.64 -5.42
N LEU A 469 5.15 -1.84 -5.68
CA LEU A 469 5.89 -2.96 -6.25
C LEU A 469 5.72 -3.08 -7.77
N GLY A 470 6.81 -3.36 -8.46
CA GLY A 470 6.78 -3.80 -9.86
C GLY A 470 6.22 -5.22 -10.02
N THR A 471 5.73 -5.54 -11.22
CA THR A 471 5.21 -6.88 -11.55
C THR A 471 6.24 -7.99 -11.35
N THR A 472 7.53 -7.69 -11.59
CA THR A 472 8.64 -8.61 -11.32
C THR A 472 8.75 -8.92 -9.83
N ALA A 473 8.68 -7.91 -8.95
CA ALA A 473 8.72 -8.10 -7.50
C ALA A 473 7.59 -9.01 -7.02
N MET A 474 6.37 -8.80 -7.52
CA MET A 474 5.22 -9.66 -7.19
C MET A 474 5.49 -11.14 -7.52
N HIS A 475 6.13 -11.41 -8.65
CA HIS A 475 6.50 -12.77 -9.03
C HIS A 475 7.62 -13.35 -8.16
N ILE A 476 8.61 -12.53 -7.79
CA ILE A 476 9.70 -12.93 -6.89
C ILE A 476 9.13 -13.32 -5.52
N ILE A 477 8.30 -12.45 -4.93
CA ILE A 477 7.62 -12.70 -3.65
C ILE A 477 6.80 -14.00 -3.75
N GLN A 478 6.00 -14.16 -4.81
CA GLN A 478 5.22 -15.39 -5.00
C GLN A 478 6.11 -16.63 -5.07
N SER A 479 7.21 -16.57 -5.81
CA SER A 479 8.17 -17.69 -5.95
C SER A 479 8.82 -18.03 -4.62
N ASN A 480 9.15 -17.02 -3.81
CA ASN A 480 9.69 -17.20 -2.47
C ASN A 480 8.73 -17.97 -1.58
N LEU A 481 7.49 -17.50 -1.47
CA LEU A 481 6.47 -18.13 -0.64
C LEU A 481 6.18 -19.57 -1.09
N GLN A 482 6.07 -19.80 -2.40
CA GLN A 482 5.87 -21.15 -2.96
C GLN A 482 7.04 -22.11 -2.69
N SER A 483 8.25 -21.58 -2.55
CA SER A 483 9.46 -22.35 -2.28
C SER A 483 9.77 -22.49 -0.79
N GLY A 484 8.90 -21.98 0.09
CA GLY A 484 9.14 -21.94 1.53
C GLY A 484 10.26 -20.99 1.95
N ARG A 485 10.62 -20.02 1.10
CA ARG A 485 11.52 -18.91 1.46
C ARG A 485 10.72 -17.76 2.04
N ASP A 486 11.43 -16.93 2.79
CA ASP A 486 10.95 -15.69 3.37
C ASP A 486 10.35 -14.73 2.32
N PHE A 487 9.32 -13.97 2.71
CA PHE A 487 8.65 -12.99 1.85
C PHE A 487 9.65 -12.02 1.21
N CYS A 488 10.59 -11.48 2.00
CA CYS A 488 11.60 -10.53 1.57
C CYS A 488 12.89 -11.17 1.04
N HIS A 489 12.90 -12.48 0.77
CA HIS A 489 14.11 -13.13 0.26
C HIS A 489 14.54 -12.53 -1.09
N GLY A 490 15.80 -12.05 -1.15
CA GLY A 490 16.31 -11.36 -2.33
C GLY A 490 15.71 -9.96 -2.54
N PHE A 491 15.19 -9.33 -1.48
CA PHE A 491 14.70 -7.96 -1.52
C PHE A 491 15.78 -7.00 -2.03
N ASN A 492 15.40 -6.17 -2.99
CA ASN A 492 16.18 -5.04 -3.44
C ASN A 492 15.24 -3.87 -3.75
N VAL A 493 15.42 -2.76 -3.04
CA VAL A 493 14.52 -1.60 -3.14
C VAL A 493 14.43 -1.03 -4.56
N HIS A 494 15.48 -1.13 -5.36
CA HIS A 494 15.53 -0.53 -6.69
C HIS A 494 14.94 -1.41 -7.77
N THR A 495 15.10 -2.73 -7.71
CA THR A 495 14.49 -3.64 -8.70
C THR A 495 13.05 -3.98 -8.34
N TRP A 496 12.67 -3.81 -7.07
CA TRP A 496 11.30 -4.07 -6.63
C TRP A 496 10.36 -2.87 -6.84
N ASP A 497 10.88 -1.66 -7.01
CA ASP A 497 10.07 -0.47 -7.28
C ASP A 497 9.27 -0.62 -8.58
N LYS A 498 8.01 -0.19 -8.56
CA LYS A 498 7.14 -0.19 -9.73
C LYS A 498 7.63 0.69 -10.89
N ASP A 499 8.46 1.68 -10.59
CA ASP A 499 9.02 2.65 -11.53
C ASP A 499 10.44 2.24 -12.01
N ALA A 500 10.89 1.02 -11.69
CA ALA A 500 12.21 0.47 -12.01
C ALA A 500 12.43 -0.05 -13.44
#